data_AF-A0A835KN26-F1
#
_entry.id   AF-A0A835KN26-F1
#
_cell.length_a   1.000
_cell.length_b   1.000
_cell.length_c   1.000
_cell.angle_alpha   90.00
_cell.angle_beta   90.00
_cell.angle_gamma   90.00
#
_symmetry.space_group_name_H-M   'P 1'
#
loop_
_entity.id
_entity.type
_entity.pdbx_description
1 polymer ?
#
loop_
_entity_poly.entity_id
_entity_poly.type
_entity_poly.pdbx_seq_one_letter_code
_entity_poly.pdbx_strand_id
1 'polypeptide(L)'
;MVAKCSYTTTVWTMIASNGNFQFPPLQDVHRLYPWWELMLGAGNAQADHVQLLVYTAWNLWKERCRRVFDNKGMSPANLVAIIQQDIALYKQAHTQENIDRL
;
A
#
# COMPACT_ATOMS: atom_id res chain seq x y z
N MET A 1 8.34 -8.22 6.68
CA MET A 1 7.98 -8.71 5.32
C MET A 1 7.35 -7.64 4.46
N VAL A 2 6.39 -6.86 4.97
CA VAL A 2 5.78 -5.76 4.20
C VAL A 2 6.73 -4.56 4.02
N ALA A 3 7.75 -4.41 4.87
CA ALA A 3 8.64 -3.24 4.89
C ALA A 3 10.12 -3.51 4.53
N LYS A 4 10.64 -4.74 4.63
CA LYS A 4 12.10 -5.01 4.75
C LYS A 4 12.71 -5.89 3.65
N CYS A 5 11.98 -6.32 2.63
CA CYS A 5 12.61 -7.02 1.50
C CYS A 5 12.77 -6.07 0.30
N SER A 6 13.81 -6.29 -0.51
CA SER A 6 14.12 -5.48 -1.70
C SER A 6 12.88 -5.26 -2.57
N TYR A 7 12.10 -6.33 -2.80
CA TYR A 7 10.83 -6.27 -3.52
C TYR A 7 9.85 -5.26 -2.90
N THR A 8 9.58 -5.36 -1.60
CA THR A 8 8.64 -4.46 -0.92
C THR A 8 9.15 -3.02 -0.87
N THR A 9 10.45 -2.82 -0.67
CA THR A 9 11.07 -1.49 -0.69
C THR A 9 10.87 -0.82 -2.04
N THR A 10 11.10 -1.55 -3.15
CA THR A 10 10.85 -1.02 -4.50
C THR A 10 9.39 -0.64 -4.70
N VAL A 11 8.44 -1.46 -4.25
CA VAL A 11 7.00 -1.15 -4.34
C VAL A 11 6.66 0.13 -3.57
N TRP A 12 7.12 0.27 -2.32
CA TRP A 12 6.88 1.48 -1.52
C TRP A 12 7.48 2.72 -2.17
N THR A 13 8.68 2.63 -2.73
CA THR A 13 9.32 3.74 -3.46
C THR A 13 8.54 4.14 -4.71
N MET A 14 8.05 3.17 -5.49
CA MET A 14 7.23 3.44 -6.67
C MET A 14 5.87 4.05 -6.31
N ILE A 15 5.25 3.59 -5.21
CA ILE A 15 4.00 4.17 -4.72
C ILE A 15 4.22 5.62 -4.24
N ALA A 16 5.32 5.87 -3.51
CA ALA A 16 5.70 7.22 -3.07
C ALA A 16 5.88 8.18 -4.25
N SER A 17 6.62 7.77 -5.28
CA SER A 17 6.88 8.60 -6.46
C SER A 17 5.60 8.92 -7.24
N ASN A 18 4.65 8.00 -7.27
CA ASN A 18 3.42 8.17 -8.05
C ASN A 18 2.38 9.06 -7.35
N GLY A 19 2.47 9.23 -6.02
CA GLY A 19 1.48 9.96 -5.23
C GLY A 19 2.00 11.19 -4.49
N ASN A 20 3.25 11.64 -4.74
CA ASN A 20 3.92 12.70 -3.98
C ASN A 20 3.96 12.43 -2.45
N PHE A 21 3.99 11.16 -2.05
CA PHE A 21 4.09 10.78 -0.66
C PHE A 21 5.55 10.58 -0.26
N GLN A 22 5.93 11.08 0.90
CA GLN A 22 7.22 10.74 1.51
C GLN A 22 6.99 9.72 2.60
N PHE A 23 7.57 8.54 2.43
CA PHE A 23 7.62 7.54 3.48
C PHE A 23 8.94 7.68 4.25
N PRO A 24 8.91 7.49 5.58
CA PRO A 24 10.11 7.36 6.37
C PRO A 24 11.04 6.29 5.79
N PRO A 25 12.38 6.46 5.92
CA PRO A 25 13.32 5.46 5.47
C PRO A 25 12.98 4.10 6.10
N LEU A 26 12.89 3.07 5.26
CA LEU A 26 12.57 1.69 5.67
C LEU A 26 13.75 0.99 6.39
N GLN A 27 14.81 1.73 6.72
CA GLN A 27 15.98 1.22 7.44
C GLN A 27 15.64 1.07 8.93
N ASP A 28 16.08 -0.03 9.55
CA ASP A 28 15.85 -0.36 10.96
C ASP A 28 14.41 -0.58 11.45
N VAL A 29 13.53 -1.04 10.55
CA VAL A 29 12.20 -1.54 10.97
C VAL A 29 12.33 -2.91 11.66
N HIS A 30 12.59 -2.88 12.96
CA HIS A 30 12.60 -4.08 13.83
C HIS A 30 11.23 -4.44 14.37
N ARG A 31 10.31 -3.47 14.44
CA ARG A 31 8.95 -3.64 14.96
C ARG A 31 7.96 -3.06 13.97
N LEU A 32 6.94 -3.85 13.63
CA LEU A 32 5.91 -3.46 12.67
C LEU A 32 5.07 -2.28 13.18
N TYR A 33 4.70 -2.30 14.46
CA TYR A 33 3.81 -1.31 15.05
C TYR A 33 4.39 0.12 15.06
N PRO A 34 5.60 0.38 15.59
CA PRO A 34 6.18 1.73 15.55
C PRO A 34 6.40 2.25 14.13
N TRP A 35 6.77 1.37 13.19
CA TRP A 35 6.88 1.74 11.78
C TRP A 35 5.53 2.12 11.19
N TRP A 36 4.48 1.36 11.50
CA TRP A 36 3.13 1.65 11.02
C TRP A 36 2.59 2.98 11.57
N GLU A 37 2.81 3.27 12.85
CA GLU A 37 2.44 4.57 13.45
C GLU A 37 3.17 5.74 12.78
N LEU A 38 4.46 5.57 12.47
CA LEU A 38 5.24 6.58 11.77
C LEU A 38 4.71 6.83 10.36
N MET A 39 4.33 5.77 9.64
CA MET A 39 3.71 5.88 8.31
C MET A 39 2.38 6.62 8.37
N LEU A 40 1.59 6.40 9.43
CA LEU A 40 0.30 7.08 9.66
C LEU A 40 0.44 8.50 10.24
N GLY A 41 1.65 9.03 10.41
CA GLY A 41 1.88 10.37 10.98
C GLY A 41 1.34 10.49 12.40
N ALA A 42 1.45 9.44 13.21
CA ALA A 42 0.91 9.36 14.57
C ALA A 42 -0.61 9.67 14.66
N GLY A 43 -1.37 9.29 13.63
CA GLY A 43 -2.83 9.46 13.59
C GLY A 43 -3.32 10.74 12.92
N ASN A 44 -2.40 11.60 12.44
CA ASN A 44 -2.75 12.84 11.74
C ASN A 44 -2.80 12.68 10.20
N ALA A 45 -2.60 11.47 9.69
CA ALA A 45 -2.68 11.21 8.27
C ALA A 45 -4.07 11.49 7.70
N GLN A 46 -4.12 12.13 6.53
CA GLN A 46 -5.34 12.32 5.76
C GLN A 46 -5.89 10.96 5.30
N ALA A 47 -7.22 10.87 5.10
CA ALA A 47 -7.89 9.63 4.70
C ALA A 47 -7.28 9.00 3.44
N ASP A 48 -6.94 9.80 2.44
CA ASP A 48 -6.29 9.34 1.20
C ASP A 48 -4.91 8.71 1.44
N HIS A 49 -4.14 9.25 2.39
CA HIS A 49 -2.84 8.69 2.79
C HIS A 49 -3.03 7.35 3.51
N VAL A 50 -3.97 7.30 4.47
CA VAL A 50 -4.29 6.06 5.20
C VAL A 50 -4.76 4.98 4.23
N GLN A 51 -5.63 5.33 3.29
CA GLN A 51 -6.11 4.43 2.24
C GLN A 51 -4.94 3.87 1.42
N LEU A 52 -4.05 4.72 0.93
CA LEU A 52 -2.87 4.29 0.18
C LEU A 52 -2.02 3.29 0.97
N LEU A 53 -1.76 3.58 2.25
CA LEU A 53 -0.98 2.71 3.13
C LEU A 53 -1.64 1.34 3.31
N VAL A 54 -2.94 1.32 3.63
CA VAL A 54 -3.69 0.09 3.88
C VAL A 54 -3.74 -0.77 2.62
N TYR A 55 -4.09 -0.18 1.47
CA TYR A 55 -4.18 -0.91 0.21
C TYR A 55 -2.83 -1.43 -0.26
N THR A 56 -1.75 -0.66 -0.08
CA THR A 56 -0.39 -1.10 -0.41
C THR A 56 0.03 -2.26 0.48
N ALA A 57 -0.16 -2.14 1.80
CA ALA A 57 0.20 -3.19 2.75
C ALA A 57 -0.59 -4.48 2.52
N TRP A 58 -1.89 -4.37 2.24
CA TRP A 58 -2.76 -5.49 1.90
C TRP A 58 -2.30 -6.22 0.63
N ASN A 59 -2.03 -5.48 -0.44
CA ASN A 59 -1.57 -6.06 -1.70
C ASN A 59 -0.19 -6.71 -1.59
N LEU A 60 0.73 -6.14 -0.80
CA LEU A 60 2.01 -6.76 -0.48
C LEU A 60 1.85 -8.07 0.29
N TRP A 61 0.89 -8.13 1.23
CA TRP A 61 0.57 -9.36 1.94
C TRP A 61 -0.01 -10.42 0.98
N LYS A 62 -0.99 -10.06 0.14
CA LYS A 62 -1.53 -10.95 -0.91
C LYS A 62 -0.43 -11.47 -1.83
N GLU A 63 0.47 -10.61 -2.29
CA GLU A 63 1.60 -11.00 -3.15
C GLU A 63 2.54 -11.99 -2.47
N ARG A 64 2.82 -11.78 -1.17
CA ARG A 64 3.60 -12.75 -0.40
C ARG A 64 2.89 -14.10 -0.35
N CYS A 65 1.60 -14.11 -0.03
CA CYS A 65 0.81 -15.35 0.03
C CYS A 65 0.85 -16.06 -1.32
N ARG A 66 0.65 -15.36 -2.43
CA ARG A 66 0.73 -15.91 -3.78
C ARG A 66 2.10 -16.52 -4.11
N ARG A 67 3.19 -15.88 -3.68
CA ARG A 67 4.55 -16.42 -3.87
C ARG A 67 4.81 -17.68 -3.07
N VAL A 68 4.27 -17.76 -1.87
CA VAL A 68 4.52 -18.88 -0.95
C VAL A 68 3.61 -20.07 -1.25
N PHE A 69 2.32 -19.82 -1.47
CA PHE A 69 1.31 -20.87 -1.60
C PHE A 69 1.04 -21.28 -3.04
N ASP A 70 1.10 -20.33 -3.99
CA ASP A 70 0.83 -20.61 -5.41
C ASP A 70 2.11 -20.73 -6.25
N ASN A 71 3.28 -20.51 -5.64
CA ASN A 71 4.58 -20.43 -6.30
C ASN A 71 4.60 -19.44 -7.51
N LYS A 72 3.81 -18.36 -7.41
CA LYS A 72 3.67 -17.33 -8.45
C LYS A 72 4.07 -15.97 -7.90
N GLY A 73 4.81 -15.19 -8.69
CA GLY A 73 5.21 -13.84 -8.34
C GLY A 73 5.06 -12.87 -9.50
N MET A 74 4.79 -11.60 -9.19
CA MET A 74 4.74 -10.50 -10.16
C MET A 74 5.96 -9.60 -10.04
N SER A 75 6.23 -8.80 -11.07
CA SER A 75 7.16 -7.67 -10.93
C SER A 75 6.61 -6.63 -9.93
N PRO A 76 7.47 -5.82 -9.30
CA PRO A 76 7.03 -4.69 -8.48
C PRO A 76 6.10 -3.74 -9.24
N ALA A 77 6.43 -3.43 -10.51
CA ALA A 77 5.63 -2.54 -11.35
C ALA A 77 4.20 -3.06 -11.58
N ASN A 78 4.06 -4.36 -11.85
CA ASN A 78 2.73 -4.95 -12.02
C ASN A 78 1.91 -4.87 -10.72
N LEU A 79 2.56 -5.07 -9.57
CA LEU A 79 1.85 -4.97 -8.28
C LEU A 79 1.43 -3.52 -7.98
N VAL A 80 2.28 -2.54 -8.31
CA VAL A 80 1.95 -1.12 -8.18
C VAL A 80 0.73 -0.76 -9.03
N ALA A 81 0.66 -1.25 -10.26
CA ALA A 81 -0.50 -1.05 -11.13
C ALA A 81 -1.79 -1.62 -10.51
N ILE A 82 -1.73 -2.82 -9.92
CA ILE A 82 -2.88 -3.41 -9.21
C ILE A 82 -3.28 -2.58 -7.99
N ILE A 83 -2.31 -2.11 -7.20
CA ILE A 83 -2.60 -1.26 -6.02
C ILE A 83 -3.33 0.03 -6.44
N GLN A 84 -2.86 0.68 -7.50
CA GLN A 84 -3.50 1.89 -8.03
C GLN A 84 -4.91 1.61 -8.54
N GLN A 85 -5.10 0.48 -9.23
CA GLN A 85 -6.41 0.04 -9.69
C GLN A 85 -7.37 -0.24 -8.53
N ASP A 86 -6.94 -0.97 -7.50
CA ASP A 86 -7.74 -1.27 -6.30
C ASP A 86 -8.21 0.02 -5.61
N ILE A 87 -7.32 1.02 -5.48
CA ILE A 87 -7.65 2.33 -4.90
C ILE A 87 -8.65 3.09 -5.77
N ALA A 88 -8.45 3.10 -7.10
CA ALA A 88 -9.37 3.77 -8.03
C ALA A 88 -10.76 3.14 -7.99
N LEU A 89 -10.85 1.80 -7.98
CA LEU A 89 -12.11 1.07 -7.88
C LEU A 89 -12.83 1.36 -6.56
N TYR A 90 -12.10 1.41 -5.44
CA TYR A 90 -12.69 1.81 -4.16
C TYR A 90 -13.28 3.22 -4.23
N LYS A 91 -12.54 4.20 -4.79
CA LYS A 91 -13.01 5.58 -4.91
C LYS A 91 -14.26 5.69 -5.79
N GLN A 92 -14.31 4.93 -6.88
CA GLN A 92 -15.48 4.85 -7.76
C GLN A 92 -16.69 4.26 -7.04
N ALA A 93 -16.52 3.14 -6.33
CA ALA A 93 -17.60 2.50 -5.58
C ALA A 93 -18.17 3.44 -4.50
N HIS A 94 -17.31 4.12 -3.73
CA HIS A 94 -17.76 5.11 -2.74
C HIS A 94 -18.45 6.32 -3.35
N THR A 95 -18.02 6.76 -4.55
CA THR A 95 -18.68 7.85 -5.25
C THR A 95 -20.06 7.42 -5.76
N GLN A 96 -20.18 6.20 -6.29
CA GLN A 96 -21.45 5.65 -6.77
C GLN A 96 -22.45 5.46 -5.63
N GLU A 97 -22.02 4.94 -4.47
CA GLU A 97 -22.88 4.84 -3.28
C GLU A 97 -23.42 6.20 -2.81
N ASN A 98 -22.64 7.28 -2.96
CA ASN A 98 -23.10 8.63 -2.63
C ASN A 98 -24.10 9.17 -3.66
N ILE A 99 -23.99 8.78 -4.93
CA ILE A 99 -24.96 9.14 -5.98
C ILE A 99 -26.28 8.38 -5.77
N ASP A 100 -26.22 7.09 -5.46
CA ASP A 100 -27.40 6.23 -5.30
C ASP A 100 -28.23 6.56 -4.03
N ARG A 101 -27.69 7.39 -3.14
CA ARG A 101 -28.35 7.87 -1.90
C ARG A 101 -29.01 9.25 -2.04
N LEU A 102 -28.89 9.91 -3.19
CA LEU A 102 -29.52 11.20 -3.51
C LEU A 102 -30.81 10.98 -4.31
#